data_AF-A0A4Y8S4U1-F1
#
_entry.id   AF-A0A4Y8S4U1-F1
#
_cell.length_a   1.000
_cell.length_b   1.000
_cell.length_c   1.000
_cell.angle_alpha   90.00
_cell.angle_beta   90.00
_cell.angle_gamma   90.00
#
_symmetry.space_group_name_H-M   'P 1'
#
loop_
_entity.id
_entity.type
_entity.pdbx_description
1 polymer ?
#
loop_
_entity_poly.entity_id
_entity_poly.type
_entity_poly.pdbx_seq_one_letter_code
_entity_poly.pdbx_strand_id
1 'polypeptide(L)'
;MPIYNNHFKFRSPFDFSPHQYDIGRPWFSNRKLEDNFFLLKVYQIELAEYDELYDYQLKFYLKTNLGKEETFFNHVHDIVSL
;
A
#
# COMPACT_ATOMS: atom_id res chain seq x y z
N MET A 1 6.54 -22.02 -2.37
CA MET A 1 6.56 -20.86 -1.46
C MET A 1 5.30 -20.06 -1.74
N PRO A 2 4.50 -19.64 -0.74
CA PRO A 2 3.38 -18.76 -1.04
C PRO A 2 3.95 -17.44 -1.54
N ILE A 3 3.57 -17.07 -2.76
CA ILE A 3 3.87 -15.78 -3.35
C ILE A 3 3.01 -14.79 -2.58
N TYR A 4 3.57 -14.10 -1.60
CA TYR A 4 2.93 -12.94 -1.02
C TYR A 4 3.04 -11.84 -2.06
N ASN A 5 1.97 -11.58 -2.82
CA ASN A 5 1.91 -10.39 -3.65
C ASN A 5 1.90 -9.19 -2.70
N ASN A 6 3.06 -8.60 -2.43
CA ASN A 6 3.14 -7.38 -1.65
C ASN A 6 2.74 -6.21 -2.56
N HIS A 7 1.46 -5.89 -2.61
CA HIS A 7 0.99 -4.75 -3.41
C HIS A 7 1.42 -3.43 -2.78
N PHE A 8 1.39 -3.37 -1.44
CA PHE A 8 1.60 -2.13 -0.71
C PHE A 8 2.87 -2.11 0.12
N LYS A 9 3.44 -0.92 0.24
CA LYS A 9 4.56 -0.60 1.11
C LYS A 9 4.07 -0.42 2.54
N PHE A 10 4.42 -1.40 3.37
CA PHE A 10 4.27 -1.32 4.81
C PHE A 10 5.39 -0.51 5.45
N ARG A 11 5.07 0.14 6.57
CA ARG A 11 6.05 0.67 7.52
C ARG A 11 7.00 -0.45 7.95
N SER A 12 8.30 -0.18 7.90
CA SER A 12 9.28 -1.10 8.47
C SER A 12 9.17 -1.07 10.00
N PRO A 13 9.29 -2.22 10.68
CA PRO A 13 9.48 -2.22 12.12
C PRO A 13 10.68 -1.34 12.50
N PHE A 14 10.53 -0.58 13.58
CA PHE A 14 11.56 0.34 14.11
C PHE A 14 11.94 1.50 13.17
N ASP A 15 11.16 1.78 12.13
CA ASP A 15 11.31 3.02 11.37
C ASP A 15 10.73 4.19 12.18
N PHE A 16 11.62 5.04 12.68
CA PHE A 16 11.26 6.22 13.46
C PHE A 16 10.90 7.43 12.59
N SER A 17 11.03 7.33 11.27
CA SER A 17 10.65 8.38 10.32
C SER A 17 9.98 7.77 9.07
N PRO A 18 8.86 7.04 9.25
CA PRO A 18 8.19 6.39 8.13
C PRO A 18 7.66 7.44 7.16
N HIS A 19 7.61 7.08 5.88
CA HIS A 19 6.95 7.94 4.90
C HIS A 19 5.47 8.08 5.28
N GLN A 20 4.89 9.26 5.03
CA GLN A 20 3.49 9.53 5.38
C GLN A 20 2.50 8.53 4.75
N TYR A 21 2.86 8.05 3.56
CA TYR A 21 2.08 7.09 2.76
C TYR A 21 2.43 5.61 3.03
N ASP A 22 3.38 5.31 3.93
CA ASP A 22 3.55 3.93 4.38
C ASP A 22 2.33 3.46 5.16
N ILE A 23 1.86 2.24 4.86
CA ILE A 23 0.68 1.65 5.50
C ILE A 23 1.07 0.75 6.69
N GLY A 24 0.08 0.38 7.49
CA GLY A 24 0.31 -0.49 8.65
C GLY A 24 0.72 0.24 9.92
N ARG A 25 0.98 -0.54 10.97
CA ARG A 25 1.35 -0.04 12.31
C ARG A 25 2.83 -0.32 12.59
N PRO A 26 3.50 0.52 13.40
CA PRO A 26 4.96 0.43 13.65
C PRO A 26 5.46 -0.91 14.22
N TRP A 27 4.61 -1.66 14.93
CA TRP A 27 5.03 -2.85 15.69
C TRP A 27 4.44 -4.16 15.18
N PHE A 28 3.21 -4.14 14.65
CA PHE A 28 2.52 -5.32 14.16
C PHE A 28 1.66 -4.96 12.95
N SER A 29 2.03 -5.49 11.80
CA SER A 29 1.26 -5.38 10.56
C SER A 29 1.07 -6.77 9.97
N ASN A 30 -0.16 -7.27 10.03
CA ASN A 30 -0.51 -8.52 9.36
C ASN A 30 -0.61 -8.27 7.86
N ARG A 31 0.37 -8.75 7.09
CA ARG A 31 0.41 -8.60 5.62
C ARG A 31 -0.80 -9.20 4.91
N LYS A 32 -1.50 -10.16 5.53
CA LYS A 32 -2.77 -10.69 5.00
C LYS A 32 -3.91 -9.67 5.00
N LEU A 33 -3.74 -8.55 5.69
CA LEU A 33 -4.72 -7.46 5.80
C LEU A 33 -4.23 -6.21 5.05
N GLU A 34 -3.39 -6.36 4.03
CA GLU A 34 -2.80 -5.21 3.32
C GLU A 34 -3.85 -4.27 2.71
N ASP A 35 -4.93 -4.82 2.14
CA ASP A 35 -6.03 -4.04 1.60
C ASP A 35 -6.71 -3.20 2.68
N ASN A 36 -6.98 -3.79 3.86
CA ASN A 36 -7.58 -3.07 4.99
C ASN A 36 -6.67 -1.94 5.49
N PHE A 37 -5.36 -2.15 5.51
CA PHE A 37 -4.41 -1.11 5.91
C PHE A 37 -4.30 0.00 4.87
N PHE A 38 -4.40 -0.33 3.58
CA PHE A 38 -4.46 0.65 2.50
C PHE A 38 -5.74 1.48 2.57
N LEU A 39 -6.91 0.84 2.67
CA LEU A 39 -8.20 1.54 2.82
C LEU A 39 -8.21 2.43 4.07
N LEU A 40 -7.69 1.94 5.20
CA LEU A 40 -7.56 2.75 6.41
C LEU A 40 -6.69 4.00 6.18
N LYS A 41 -5.64 3.91 5.35
CA LYS A 41 -4.82 5.06 4.97
C LYS A 41 -5.60 6.04 4.10
N VAL A 42 -6.36 5.56 3.11
CA VAL A 42 -7.23 6.40 2.26
C VAL A 42 -8.23 7.21 3.10
N TYR A 43 -8.83 6.61 4.13
CA TYR A 43 -9.74 7.30 5.05
C TYR A 43 -9.07 8.29 6.02
N GLN A 44 -7.74 8.32 6.09
CA GLN A 44 -6.98 9.16 7.03
C GLN A 44 -6.32 10.37 6.37
N ILE A 45 -6.28 10.43 5.04
CA ILE A 45 -5.63 11.51 4.28
C ILE A 45 -6.68 12.36 3.57
N GLU A 46 -6.28 13.56 3.15
CA GLU A 46 -7.14 14.45 2.38
C GLU A 46 -7.29 13.98 0.93
N LEU A 47 -8.40 14.34 0.28
CA LEU A 47 -8.66 13.98 -1.12
C LEU A 47 -7.54 14.47 -2.06
N ALA A 48 -6.93 15.61 -1.75
CA ALA A 48 -5.81 16.17 -2.52
C ALA A 48 -4.55 15.29 -2.48
N GLU A 49 -4.43 14.38 -1.49
CA GLU A 49 -3.27 13.50 -1.31
C GLU A 49 -3.46 12.12 -1.99
N TYR A 50 -4.63 11.85 -2.58
CA TYR A 50 -4.95 10.51 -3.12
C TYR A 50 -4.02 10.11 -4.26
N ASP A 51 -3.75 11.02 -5.20
CA ASP A 51 -2.84 10.77 -6.32
C ASP A 51 -1.42 10.48 -5.83
N GLU A 52 -0.95 11.22 -4.81
CA GLU A 52 0.38 11.03 -4.25
C GLU A 52 0.52 9.71 -3.49
N LEU A 53 -0.51 9.31 -2.74
CA LEU A 53 -0.59 8.00 -2.10
C LEU A 53 -0.52 6.88 -3.15
N TYR A 54 -1.34 6.99 -4.21
CA TYR A 54 -1.37 6.00 -5.29
C TYR A 54 -0.01 5.86 -5.97
N ASP A 55 0.59 6.98 -6.39
CA ASP A 55 1.91 7.03 -7.03
C ASP A 55 3.00 6.42 -6.15
N TYR A 56 2.97 6.73 -4.85
CA TYR A 56 3.94 6.22 -3.90
C TYR A 56 3.88 4.68 -3.80
N GLN A 57 2.66 4.14 -3.70
CA GLN A 57 2.43 2.70 -3.60
C GLN A 57 2.74 1.98 -4.93
N LEU A 58 2.35 2.56 -6.07
CA LEU A 58 2.68 2.05 -7.40
C LEU A 58 4.20 1.99 -7.61
N LYS A 59 4.93 3.06 -7.27
CA LYS A 59 6.41 3.09 -7.37
C LYS A 59 7.07 2.01 -6.51
N PHE A 60 6.50 1.69 -5.35
CA PHE A 60 6.98 0.56 -4.56
C PHE A 60 6.69 -0.76 -5.25
N TYR A 61 5.44 -0.99 -5.68
CA TYR A 61 5.01 -2.22 -6.34
C TYR A 61 5.86 -2.56 -7.55
N LEU A 62 6.12 -1.58 -8.43
CA LEU A 62 6.93 -1.74 -9.64
C LEU A 62 8.41 -2.01 -9.34
N LYS A 63 8.91 -1.56 -8.19
CA LYS A 63 10.30 -1.86 -7.75
C LYS A 63 10.43 -3.26 -7.18
N THR A 64 9.41 -3.76 -6.48
CA THR A 64 9.48 -5.03 -5.76
C THR A 64 8.95 -6.21 -6.55
N ASN A 65 8.10 -5.98 -7.53
CA ASN A 65 7.47 -7.02 -8.33
C ASN A 65 7.80 -6.79 -9.82
N LEU A 66 7.91 -7.87 -10.60
CA LEU A 66 7.93 -7.81 -12.08
C LEU A 66 6.55 -7.47 -12.67
N GLY A 67 5.64 -6.93 -11.85
CA GLY A 67 4.26 -6.63 -12.21
C GLY A 67 4.17 -5.38 -13.09
N LYS A 68 3.02 -5.23 -13.74
CA LYS A 68 2.69 -4.04 -14.53
C LYS A 68 1.81 -3.10 -13.73
N GLU A 69 1.85 -1.83 -14.10
CA GLU A 69 0.95 -0.80 -13.54
C GLU A 69 -0.53 -1.22 -13.63
N GLU A 70 -0.95 -1.80 -14.76
CA GLU A 70 -2.31 -2.32 -14.95
C GLU A 70 -2.75 -3.31 -13.85
N THR A 71 -1.85 -4.21 -13.43
CA THR A 71 -2.16 -5.18 -12.36
C THR A 71 -2.37 -4.49 -11.03
N PHE A 72 -1.55 -3.48 -10.72
CA PHE A 72 -1.70 -2.69 -9.50
C PHE A 72 -2.97 -1.83 -9.53
N PHE A 73 -3.24 -1.19 -10.66
CA PHE A 73 -4.44 -0.39 -10.87
C PHE A 73 -5.70 -1.21 -10.64
N ASN A 74 -5.80 -2.39 -11.28
CA ASN A 74 -6.96 -3.27 -11.11
C ASN A 74 -7.15 -3.69 -9.64
N HIS A 75 -6.05 -4.03 -8.94
CA HIS A 75 -6.12 -4.38 -7.51
C HIS A 75 -6.65 -3.23 -6.66
N VAL A 76 -6.12 -2.01 -6.85
CA VAL A 76 -6.58 -0.82 -6.11
C VAL A 76 -8.03 -0.50 -6.45
N HIS A 77 -8.40 -0.54 -7.73
CA HIS A 77 -9.77 -0.31 -8.19
C HIS A 77 -10.75 -1.28 -7.55
N ASP A 78 -10.42 -2.58 -7.51
CA ASP A 78 -11.26 -3.62 -6.93
C ASP A 78 -11.50 -3.37 -5.43
N ILE A 79 -10.47 -3.00 -4.66
CA ILE A 79 -10.64 -2.81 -3.22
C ILE A 79 -11.34 -1.51 -2.83
N VAL A 80 -11.28 -0.45 -3.65
CA VAL A 80 -11.98 0.82 -3.36
C VAL A 80 -13.41 0.86 -3.88
N SER A 81 -13.76 -0.05 -4.79
CA SER A 81 -15.11 -0.13 -5.39
C SER A 81 -16.03 -1.14 -4.67
N LEU A 82 -15.52 -1.86 -3.67
CA LEU A 82 -16.27 -2.75 -2.78
C LEU A 82 -17.05 -1.97 -1.71
#